data_AF-A0A1F6NY59-F1
#
_entry.id   AF-A0A1F6NY59-F1
#
_cell.length_a   1.000
_cell.length_b   1.000
_cell.length_c   1.000
_cell.angle_alpha   90.00
_cell.angle_beta   90.00
_cell.angle_gamma   90.00
#
_symmetry.space_group_name_H-M   'P 1'
#
loop_
_entity.id
_entity.type
_entity.pdbx_description
1 polymer ?
#
loop_
_entity_poly.entity_id
_entity_poly.type
_entity_poly.pdbx_seq_one_letter_code
_entity_poly.pdbx_strand_id
1 'polypeptide(L)'
;MLLVLATFLLLSPSVALAQEFNDNNDMQENLEILGVKIGLGDANPMVIIARIIKIGLGFMGVILLLIILSAGFQFMTSGGDETKTAAAKKSFYSAIIGTIIILMSYSIVSLVINTVGDATGASTAI
;
A
#
# COMPACT_ATOMS: atom_id res chain seq x y z
N MET A 1 10.90 -32.23 22.84
CA MET A 1 10.96 -32.42 21.37
C MET A 1 9.62 -32.18 20.68
N LEU A 2 8.48 -32.60 21.24
CA LEU A 2 7.16 -32.47 20.60
C LEU A 2 6.67 -31.00 20.43
N LEU A 3 7.02 -30.11 21.37
CA LEU A 3 6.64 -28.69 21.31
C LEU A 3 7.40 -27.90 20.21
N VAL A 4 8.67 -28.24 19.97
CA VAL A 4 9.52 -27.59 18.96
C VAL A 4 9.10 -27.97 17.53
N LEU A 5 8.58 -29.20 17.34
CA LEU A 5 8.06 -29.67 16.06
C LEU A 5 6.74 -28.95 15.67
N ALA A 6 5.90 -28.62 16.64
CA ALA A 6 4.66 -27.86 16.42
C ALA A 6 4.93 -26.41 16.00
N THR A 7 5.93 -25.76 16.60
CA THR A 7 6.35 -24.41 16.19
C THR A 7 7.02 -24.38 14.81
N PHE A 8 7.66 -25.48 14.40
CA PHE A 8 8.28 -25.60 13.08
C PHE A 8 7.26 -25.88 11.97
N LEU A 9 6.17 -26.61 12.27
CA LEU A 9 5.10 -26.90 11.31
C LEU A 9 4.24 -25.65 11.00
N LEU A 10 4.07 -24.75 11.96
CA LEU A 10 3.46 -23.42 11.75
C LEU A 10 4.33 -22.47 10.90
N LEU A 11 5.62 -22.81 10.72
CA LEU A 11 6.55 -22.09 9.87
C LEU A 11 6.82 -22.81 8.53
N SER A 12 6.07 -23.86 8.23
CA SER A 12 6.07 -24.53 6.93
C SER A 12 4.96 -23.96 6.04
N PRO A 13 5.10 -23.99 4.70
CA PRO A 13 4.28 -23.21 3.78
C PRO A 13 2.84 -23.74 3.59
N SER A 14 2.27 -24.40 4.59
CA SER A 14 0.80 -24.54 4.70
C SER A 14 0.14 -23.33 5.35
N VAL A 15 0.87 -22.49 6.09
CA VAL A 15 0.42 -21.11 6.47
C VAL A 15 0.77 -20.09 5.39
N ALA A 16 1.66 -20.45 4.46
CA ALA A 16 1.86 -19.72 3.22
C ALA A 16 0.71 -19.90 2.21
N LEU A 17 -0.29 -20.74 2.53
CA LEU A 17 -1.51 -20.95 1.73
C LEU A 17 -2.79 -20.91 2.59
N ALA A 18 -2.84 -20.02 3.58
CA ALA A 18 -4.11 -19.50 4.11
C ALA A 18 -4.21 -18.01 3.77
N GLN A 19 -4.01 -17.72 2.48
CA GLN A 19 -4.49 -16.52 1.85
C GLN A 19 -5.72 -16.90 1.02
N GLU A 20 -6.85 -17.15 1.67
CA GLU A 20 -8.09 -16.67 1.06
C GLU A 20 -8.10 -15.16 1.29
N PHE A 21 -7.37 -14.44 0.42
CA PHE A 21 -7.89 -13.16 -0.02
C PHE A 21 -9.24 -13.51 -0.61
N ASN A 22 -10.32 -13.11 0.08
CA ASN A 22 -11.63 -12.99 -0.51
C ASN A 22 -11.55 -11.89 -1.57
N ASP A 23 -10.90 -12.23 -2.68
CA ASP A 23 -10.84 -11.46 -3.90
C ASP A 23 -12.19 -11.66 -4.56
N ASN A 24 -13.16 -10.81 -4.24
CA ASN A 24 -14.38 -10.68 -5.03
C ASN A 24 -14.04 -10.00 -6.38
N ASN A 25 -13.02 -10.51 -7.07
CA ASN A 25 -12.55 -10.07 -8.38
C ASN A 25 -12.40 -11.27 -9.33
N ASP A 26 -13.24 -12.30 -9.18
CA ASP A 26 -13.40 -13.44 -10.12
C ASP A 26 -13.94 -13.01 -11.51
N MET A 27 -13.69 -11.77 -11.93
CA MET A 27 -14.02 -11.22 -13.26
C MET A 27 -12.85 -10.42 -13.85
N GLN A 28 -11.59 -10.84 -13.65
CA GLN A 28 -10.49 -10.35 -14.52
C GLN A 28 -9.20 -11.19 -14.53
N GLU A 29 -9.30 -12.52 -14.58
CA GLU A 29 -8.22 -13.37 -15.09
C GLU A 29 -8.20 -13.31 -16.63
N ASN A 30 -7.83 -12.16 -17.20
CA ASN A 30 -7.25 -11.99 -18.55
C ASN A 30 -6.60 -10.60 -18.70
N LEU A 31 -5.71 -10.23 -17.77
CA LEU A 31 -4.84 -9.06 -17.93
C LEU A 31 -3.40 -9.28 -17.40
N GLU A 32 -3.04 -10.52 -17.10
CA GLU A 32 -1.66 -10.99 -17.31
C GLU A 32 -1.58 -11.33 -18.80
N ILE A 33 -1.05 -10.47 -19.66
CA ILE A 33 0.32 -10.59 -20.17
C ILE A 33 0.51 -9.30 -20.98
N LEU A 34 1.48 -8.45 -20.62
CA LEU A 34 1.88 -7.18 -21.30
C LEU A 34 1.16 -5.87 -20.91
N GLY A 35 1.11 -5.55 -19.61
CA GLY A 35 1.09 -4.15 -19.15
C GLY A 35 2.41 -3.39 -19.43
N VAL A 36 3.49 -4.09 -19.78
CA VAL A 36 4.60 -3.54 -20.60
C VAL A 36 4.17 -3.57 -22.07
N LYS A 37 3.07 -2.87 -22.38
CA LYS A 37 2.89 -2.24 -23.67
C LYS A 37 3.07 -0.76 -23.38
N ILE A 38 4.26 -0.23 -23.70
CA ILE A 38 4.51 1.21 -23.87
C ILE A 38 3.74 1.75 -25.08
N GLY A 39 2.49 1.34 -25.23
CA GLY A 39 1.60 1.59 -26.36
C GLY A 39 0.49 2.51 -25.91
N LEU A 40 0.70 3.79 -26.15
CA LEU A 40 -0.20 4.92 -25.90
C LEU A 40 -1.47 4.93 -26.78
N GLY A 41 -1.89 3.77 -27.28
CA GLY A 41 -3.01 3.67 -28.22
C GLY A 41 -4.32 3.40 -27.49
N ASP A 42 -5.17 4.43 -27.39
CA ASP A 42 -6.61 4.32 -27.07
C ASP A 42 -6.99 4.09 -25.60
N ALA A 43 -6.13 4.44 -24.65
CA ALA A 43 -6.43 4.28 -23.23
C ALA A 43 -7.38 5.38 -22.72
N ASN A 44 -8.57 4.97 -22.29
CA ASN A 44 -9.49 5.76 -21.47
C ASN A 44 -8.71 6.62 -20.45
N PRO A 45 -9.00 7.93 -20.32
CA PRO A 45 -8.24 8.84 -19.45
C PRO A 45 -8.17 8.34 -18.01
N MET A 46 -9.21 7.63 -17.55
CA MET A 46 -9.29 7.04 -16.22
C MET A 46 -8.23 5.94 -15.97
N VAL A 47 -7.87 5.16 -16.99
CA VAL A 47 -6.85 4.10 -16.89
C VAL A 47 -5.44 4.70 -16.84
N ILE A 48 -5.20 5.78 -17.61
CA ILE A 48 -3.93 6.51 -17.59
C ILE A 48 -3.71 7.12 -16.19
N ILE A 49 -4.73 7.76 -15.64
CA ILE A 49 -4.69 8.36 -14.29
C ILE A 49 -4.45 7.29 -13.23
N ALA A 50 -5.17 6.17 -13.28
CA ALA A 50 -4.99 5.07 -12.32
C ALA A 50 -3.58 4.47 -12.36
N ARG A 51 -2.97 4.35 -13.56
CA ARG A 51 -1.59 3.87 -13.73
C ARG A 51 -0.58 4.83 -13.10
N ILE A 52 -0.75 6.14 -13.32
CA ILE A 52 0.13 7.17 -12.74
C ILE A 52 0.03 7.14 -11.21
N ILE A 53 -1.19 7.04 -10.66
CA ILE A 53 -1.41 6.96 -9.21
C ILE A 53 -0.76 5.70 -8.63
N LYS A 54 -0.94 4.53 -9.25
CA LYS A 54 -0.33 3.26 -8.78
C LYS A 54 1.20 3.33 -8.75
N ILE A 55 1.82 3.85 -9.81
CA ILE A 55 3.28 4.03 -9.87
C ILE A 55 3.75 5.06 -8.83
N GLY A 56 3.03 6.17 -8.71
CA GLY A 56 3.33 7.22 -7.74
C GLY A 56 3.23 6.73 -6.29
N LEU A 57 2.19 5.98 -5.93
CA LEU A 57 2.01 5.42 -4.60
C LEU A 57 3.11 4.40 -4.25
N GLY A 58 3.50 3.55 -5.20
CA GLY A 58 4.58 2.60 -5.01
C GLY A 58 5.92 3.29 -4.70
N PHE A 59 6.28 4.30 -5.51
CA PHE A 59 7.50 5.08 -5.28
C PHE A 59 7.46 5.86 -3.97
N MET A 60 6.31 6.46 -3.64
CA MET A 60 6.15 7.25 -2.43
C MET A 60 6.29 6.39 -1.17
N GLY A 61 5.75 5.17 -1.17
CA GLY A 61 5.87 4.23 -0.05
C GLY A 61 7.32 3.82 0.24
N VAL A 62 8.11 3.54 -0.81
CA VAL A 62 9.54 3.20 -0.65
C VAL A 62 10.33 4.35 -0.05
N ILE A 63 10.10 5.58 -0.52
CA ILE A 63 10.76 6.78 0.02
C ILE A 63 10.41 7.00 1.49
N LEU A 64 9.14 6.84 1.85
CA LEU A 64 8.67 6.97 3.22
C LEU A 64 9.35 5.95 4.15
N LEU A 65 9.47 4.70 3.70
CA LEU A 65 10.16 3.64 4.42
C LEU A 65 11.62 4.02 4.72
N LEU A 66 12.35 4.58 3.74
CA LEU A 66 13.73 5.01 3.92
C LEU A 66 13.86 6.12 4.98
N ILE A 67 12.94 7.08 5.00
CA ILE A 67 12.92 8.16 5.99
C ILE A 67 12.67 7.61 7.40
N ILE A 68 11.69 6.71 7.55
CA ILE A 68 11.39 6.06 8.84
C ILE A 68 12.59 5.26 9.33
N LEU A 69 13.26 4.53 8.44
CA LEU A 69 14.44 3.75 8.79
C LEU A 69 15.58 4.64 9.27
N SER A 70 15.88 5.72 8.55
CA SER A 70 16.90 6.70 8.95
C SER A 70 16.58 7.37 10.29
N ALA A 71 15.30 7.72 10.52
CA ALA A 71 14.86 8.30 11.78
C ALA A 71 14.95 7.28 12.95
N GLY A 72 14.65 6.01 12.68
CA GLY A 72 14.77 4.91 13.63
C GLY A 72 16.21 4.64 14.07
N PHE A 73 17.15 4.63 13.12
CA PHE A 73 18.58 4.50 13.44
C PHE A 73 19.09 5.66 14.27
N GLN A 74 18.67 6.89 13.97
CA GLN A 74 19.04 8.06 14.75
C GLN A 74 18.46 8.02 16.16
N PHE A 75 17.20 7.57 16.32
CA PHE A 75 16.58 7.37 17.62
C PHE A 75 17.37 6.36 18.47
N MET A 76 17.74 5.22 17.88
CA MET A 76 18.44 4.14 18.59
C MET A 76 19.90 4.50 18.91
N THR A 77 20.55 5.31 18.09
CA THR A 77 21.94 5.78 18.31
C THR A 77 22.02 6.98 19.26
N SER A 78 20.89 7.57 19.67
CA SER A 78 20.87 8.79 20.50
C SER A 78 21.36 8.57 21.93
N GLY A 79 21.45 7.33 22.43
CA GLY A 79 22.25 6.97 23.61
C GLY A 79 21.92 7.68 24.94
N GLY A 80 20.77 8.37 25.05
CA GLY A 80 20.38 9.14 26.23
C GLY A 80 20.51 10.66 26.08
N ASP A 81 20.98 11.16 24.94
CA ASP A 81 20.95 12.61 24.64
C ASP A 81 19.50 13.03 24.32
N GLU A 82 18.92 13.86 25.18
CA GLU A 82 17.53 14.35 25.05
C GLU A 82 17.32 15.12 23.74
N THR A 83 18.33 15.84 23.25
CA THR A 83 18.21 16.66 22.03
C THR A 83 18.06 15.79 20.79
N LYS A 84 18.87 14.73 20.68
CA LYS A 84 18.82 13.80 19.55
C LYS A 84 17.57 12.92 19.60
N THR A 85 17.15 12.54 20.80
CA THR A 85 15.92 11.79 21.02
C THR A 85 14.69 12.62 20.66
N ALA A 86 14.65 13.90 21.06
CA ALA A 86 13.54 14.81 20.72
C ALA A 86 13.49 15.09 19.22
N ALA A 87 14.64 15.29 18.57
CA ALA A 87 14.72 15.48 17.12
C ALA A 87 14.24 14.23 16.35
N ALA A 88 14.64 13.03 16.79
CA ALA A 88 14.19 11.78 16.18
C ALA A 88 12.69 11.54 16.35
N LYS A 89 12.12 11.84 17.55
CA LYS A 89 10.67 11.80 17.79
C LYS A 89 9.92 12.77 16.86
N LYS A 90 10.42 13.99 16.70
CA LYS A 90 9.82 14.98 15.77
C LYS A 90 9.80 14.46 14.33
N SER A 91 10.88 13.83 13.88
CA SER A 91 10.95 13.19 12.55
C SER A 91 9.92 12.06 12.41
N PHE A 92 9.77 11.22 13.45
CA PHE A 92 8.75 10.17 13.49
C PHE A 92 7.33 10.71 13.36
N TYR A 93 6.99 11.76 14.12
CA TYR A 93 5.66 12.38 14.03
C TYR A 93 5.40 12.92 12.61
N SER A 94 6.37 13.57 11.98
CA SER A 94 6.24 14.04 10.60
C SER A 94 6.03 12.89 9.59
N ALA A 95 6.74 11.77 9.75
CA ALA A 95 6.57 10.60 8.89
C ALA A 95 5.20 9.92 9.05
N ILE A 96 4.71 9.83 10.28
CA ILE A 96 3.38 9.27 10.59
C ILE A 96 2.28 10.13 9.95
N ILE A 97 2.36 11.45 10.08
CA ILE A 97 1.39 12.37 9.48
C ILE A 97 1.37 12.21 7.96
N GLY A 98 2.53 12.10 7.31
CA GLY A 98 2.61 11.85 5.87
C GLY A 98 1.95 10.53 5.46
N THR A 99 2.15 9.47 6.24
CA THR A 99 1.53 8.16 5.99
C THR A 99 0.01 8.25 6.11
N ILE A 100 -0.49 8.92 7.16
CA ILE A 100 -1.93 9.10 7.39
C ILE A 100 -2.58 9.86 6.22
N ILE A 101 -1.93 10.90 5.70
CA ILE A 101 -2.46 11.68 4.57
C ILE A 101 -2.60 10.81 3.31
N ILE A 102 -1.63 9.94 3.03
CA ILE A 102 -1.69 9.03 1.86
C ILE A 102 -2.86 8.05 2.01
N LEU A 103 -3.04 7.45 3.19
CA LEU A 103 -4.15 6.54 3.47
C LEU A 103 -5.51 7.23 3.36
N MET A 104 -5.62 8.45 3.91
CA MET A 104 -6.84 9.25 3.81
C MET A 104 -7.14 9.65 2.37
N SER A 105 -6.12 10.02 1.58
CA SER A 105 -6.29 10.38 0.18
C SER A 105 -6.90 9.23 -0.62
N TYR A 106 -6.40 8.00 -0.43
CA TYR A 106 -6.95 6.83 -1.10
C TYR A 106 -8.41 6.57 -0.72
N SER A 107 -8.74 6.62 0.58
CA SER A 107 -10.11 6.45 1.06
C SER A 107 -11.07 7.49 0.47
N ILE A 108 -10.67 8.77 0.43
CA ILE A 108 -11.51 9.84 -0.14
C ILE A 108 -11.75 9.61 -1.63
N VAL A 109 -10.71 9.26 -2.39
CA VAL A 109 -10.84 9.00 -3.84
C VAL A 109 -11.79 7.84 -4.11
N SER A 110 -11.69 6.75 -3.35
CA SER A 110 -12.61 5.62 -3.48
C SER A 110 -14.05 6.01 -3.18
N LEU A 111 -14.29 6.82 -2.15
CA LEU A 111 -15.64 7.30 -1.83
C LEU A 111 -16.21 8.17 -2.95
N VAL A 112 -15.41 9.06 -3.52
CA VAL A 112 -15.85 9.92 -4.64
C VAL A 112 -16.18 9.10 -5.87
N ILE A 113 -15.34 8.14 -6.24
CA ILE A 113 -15.58 7.27 -7.41
C ILE A 113 -16.88 6.48 -7.23
N ASN A 114 -17.10 5.88 -6.06
CA ASN A 114 -18.30 5.11 -5.77
C ASN A 114 -19.55 6.01 -5.80
N THR A 115 -19.50 7.16 -5.13
CA THR A 115 -20.64 8.11 -5.07
C THR A 115 -21.00 8.65 -6.46
N VAL A 116 -20.02 8.93 -7.31
CA VAL A 116 -20.24 9.41 -8.68
C VAL A 116 -20.73 8.28 -9.59
N GLY A 117 -20.22 7.06 -9.45
CA GLY A 117 -20.70 5.88 -10.18
C GLY A 117 -22.17 5.57 -9.88
N ASP A 118 -22.55 5.67 -8.60
CA ASP A 118 -23.93 5.48 -8.16
C ASP A 118 -24.85 6.62 -8.65
N ALA A 119 -24.39 7.87 -8.57
CA ALA A 119 -25.16 9.04 -9.00
C ALA A 119 -25.35 9.15 -10.52
N THR A 120 -24.48 8.52 -11.32
CA THR A 120 -24.57 8.52 -12.79
C THR A 120 -25.37 7.35 -13.36
N GLY A 121 -25.95 6.50 -12.51
CA GLY A 121 -26.84 5.41 -12.94
C GLY A 121 -26.13 4.24 -13.63
N ALA A 122 -24.79 4.19 -13.59
CA ALA A 122 -24.01 3.07 -14.12
C ALA A 122 -24.26 1.75 -13.38
N SER A 123 -24.86 1.82 -12.17
CA SER A 123 -25.21 0.67 -11.32
C SER A 123 -26.58 0.05 -11.64
N THR A 124 -27.47 0.72 -12.41
CA THR A 124 -28.83 0.21 -12.70
C THR A 124 -28.94 -0.52 -14.05
N ALA A 125 -27.86 -0.65 -14.82
CA ALA A 125 -27.89 -1.21 -16.18
C ALA A 125 -27.22 -2.59 -16.34
N ILE A 126 -26.89 -3.28 -15.24
CA ILE A 126 -26.42 -4.68 -15.27
C ILE A 126 -27.27 -5.51 -14.32
#